data_AF-X1SGY2-F1
#
_entry.id   AF-X1SGY2-F1
#
_cell.length_a   1.000
_cell.length_b   1.000
_cell.length_c   1.000
_cell.angle_alpha   90.00
_cell.angle_beta   90.00
_cell.angle_gamma   90.00
#
_symmetry.space_group_name_H-M   'P 1'
#
loop_
_entity.id
_entity.type
_entity.pdbx_description
1 polymer ?
#
loop_
_entity_poly.entity_id
_entity_poly.type
_entity_poly.pdbx_seq_one_letter_code
_entity_poly.pdbx_strand_id
1 'polypeptide(L)'
;ITFIGPKGVLSLLEGAIRAARHIHMTPKDAEYYQVKNGDRVKVEVSGEHGVIYKDVVIRVSSKSKLAFHLDTDEANAGNVKGTGLARIL
;
A
#
# COMPACT_ATOMS: atom_id res chain seq x y z
N ILE A 1 16.05 -17.43 -2.76
CA ILE A 1 16.40 -16.10 -2.19
C ILE A 1 17.47 -16.31 -1.15
N THR A 2 18.53 -15.50 -1.13
CA THR A 2 19.64 -15.64 -0.17
C THR A 2 19.78 -14.35 0.63
N PHE A 3 19.63 -14.43 1.94
CA PHE A 3 19.87 -13.34 2.88
C PHE A 3 21.30 -13.43 3.38
N ILE A 4 22.06 -12.35 3.24
CA ILE A 4 23.43 -12.24 3.73
C ILE A 4 23.43 -11.15 4.79
N GLY A 5 23.72 -11.53 6.03
CA GLY A 5 23.80 -10.62 7.17
C GLY A 5 25.17 -10.67 7.83
N PRO A 6 25.44 -9.77 8.79
CA PRO A 6 26.74 -9.68 9.45
C PRO A 6 27.13 -10.93 10.26
N LYS A 7 26.19 -11.86 10.49
CA LYS A 7 26.38 -13.09 11.27
C LYS A 7 26.21 -14.37 10.45
N GLY A 8 26.05 -14.29 9.13
CA GLY A 8 25.94 -15.48 8.27
C GLY A 8 24.97 -15.35 7.11
N VAL A 9 24.61 -16.50 6.54
CA VAL A 9 23.82 -16.63 5.31
C VAL A 9 22.63 -17.56 5.55
N LEU A 10 21.45 -17.15 5.07
CA LEU A 10 20.23 -17.96 5.07
C LEU A 10 19.67 -18.05 3.64
N SER A 11 19.46 -19.26 3.15
CA SER A 11 18.83 -19.51 1.85
C SER A 11 17.40 -19.99 2.03
N LEU A 12 16.46 -19.29 1.40
CA LEU A 12 15.05 -19.68 1.30
C LEU A 12 14.74 -20.11 -0.13
N LEU A 13 13.95 -21.18 -0.28
CA LEU A 13 13.44 -21.61 -1.58
C LEU A 13 12.39 -20.63 -2.13
N GLU A 14 11.61 -20.02 -1.24
CA GLU A 14 10.50 -19.12 -1.58
C GLU A 14 10.32 -18.01 -0.51
N GLY A 15 9.40 -17.08 -0.76
CA GLY A 15 9.03 -16.02 0.19
C GLY A 15 9.23 -14.58 -0.30
N ALA A 16 9.84 -14.37 -1.47
CA ALA A 16 9.88 -13.05 -2.10
C ALA A 16 8.55 -12.78 -2.79
N ILE A 17 8.02 -11.58 -2.57
CA ILE A 17 6.74 -11.15 -3.12
C ILE A 17 6.90 -9.77 -3.77
N ARG A 18 6.09 -9.49 -4.78
CA ARG A 18 5.76 -8.10 -5.14
C ARG A 18 4.70 -7.62 -4.17
N ALA A 19 4.92 -6.48 -3.53
CA ALA A 19 3.93 -5.92 -2.62
C ALA A 19 2.64 -5.61 -3.40
N ALA A 20 1.49 -6.06 -2.88
CA ALA A 20 0.20 -5.63 -3.41
C ALA A 20 -0.16 -4.30 -2.73
N ARG A 21 -0.43 -3.26 -3.51
CA ARG A 21 -0.91 -1.95 -3.00
C ARG A 21 -2.14 -2.10 -2.09
N HIS A 22 -2.15 -1.35 -0.98
CA HIS A 22 -3.21 -1.45 0.01
C HIS A 22 -3.31 -0.19 0.87
N ILE A 23 -4.50 0.05 1.44
CA ILE A 23 -4.70 1.10 2.44
C ILE A 23 -4.88 0.45 3.80
N HIS A 24 -4.03 0.83 4.75
CA HIS A 24 -4.25 0.57 6.16
C HIS A 24 -5.24 1.57 6.73
N MET A 25 -6.19 1.10 7.55
CA MET A 25 -7.21 1.92 8.19
C MET A 25 -7.48 1.45 9.62
N THR A 26 -7.83 2.37 10.52
CA THR A 26 -8.52 2.00 11.75
C THR A 26 -9.99 1.67 11.47
N PRO A 27 -10.72 0.99 12.38
CA PRO A 27 -12.16 0.80 12.22
C PRO A 27 -12.94 2.11 12.04
N LYS A 28 -12.52 3.19 12.73
CA LYS A 28 -13.13 4.52 12.61
C LYS A 28 -12.89 5.15 11.24
N ASP A 29 -11.68 4.99 10.68
CA ASP A 29 -11.40 5.47 9.31
C ASP A 29 -12.25 4.70 8.30
N ALA A 30 -12.33 3.37 8.43
CA ALA A 30 -13.12 2.53 7.55
C ALA A 30 -14.63 2.90 7.58
N GLU A 31 -15.17 3.18 8.76
CA GLU A 31 -16.53 3.70 8.93
C GLU A 31 -16.70 5.06 8.25
N TYR A 32 -15.76 6.00 8.48
CA TYR A 32 -15.78 7.34 7.88
C TYR A 32 -15.76 7.30 6.35
N TYR A 33 -14.91 6.45 5.76
CA TYR A 33 -14.79 6.25 4.32
C TYR A 33 -15.81 5.25 3.75
N GLN A 34 -16.68 4.68 4.60
CA GLN A 34 -17.73 3.73 4.22
C GLN A 34 -17.22 2.48 3.49
N VAL A 35 -16.06 1.97 3.91
CA VAL A 35 -15.42 0.76 3.37
C VAL A 35 -15.25 -0.31 4.47
N LYS A 36 -15.04 -1.55 4.07
CA LYS A 36 -14.84 -2.70 4.95
C LYS A 36 -13.49 -3.36 4.71
N ASN A 37 -13.03 -4.12 5.70
CA ASN A 37 -11.82 -4.93 5.54
C ASN A 37 -11.96 -5.91 4.37
N GLY A 38 -10.98 -5.93 3.48
CA GLY A 38 -10.97 -6.78 2.29
C GLY A 38 -11.63 -6.15 1.06
N ASP A 39 -12.30 -5.00 1.19
CA ASP A 39 -12.84 -4.28 0.04
C ASP A 39 -11.74 -3.88 -0.93
N ARG A 40 -12.11 -3.76 -2.21
CA ARG A 40 -11.22 -3.32 -3.28
C ARG A 40 -11.74 -2.04 -3.89
N VAL A 41 -10.93 -0.99 -3.78
CA VAL A 41 -11.30 0.37 -4.20
C VAL A 41 -10.41 0.85 -5.34
N LYS A 42 -10.82 1.96 -5.95
CA LYS A 42 -9.95 2.76 -6.81
C LYS A 42 -9.41 3.92 -5.98
N VAL A 43 -8.13 4.23 -6.17
CA VAL A 43 -7.47 5.35 -5.49
C VAL A 43 -6.82 6.24 -6.53
N GLU A 44 -7.15 7.51 -6.48
CA GLU A 44 -6.55 8.53 -7.32
C GLU A 44 -5.44 9.26 -6.55
N VAL A 45 -4.29 9.37 -7.21
CA VAL A 45 -3.26 10.34 -6.88
C VAL A 45 -3.30 11.40 -7.96
N SER A 46 -3.53 12.65 -7.57
CA SER A 46 -3.54 13.80 -8.48
C SER A 46 -2.12 14.32 -8.76
N GLY A 47 -1.97 15.11 -9.82
CA GLY A 47 -0.70 15.74 -10.20
C GLY A 47 -0.45 15.65 -11.69
N GLU A 48 0.72 16.13 -12.13
CA GLU A 48 1.14 16.12 -13.54
C GLU A 48 1.20 14.70 -14.11
N HIS A 49 1.60 13.73 -13.29
CA HIS A 49 1.54 12.30 -13.59
C HIS A 49 0.47 11.60 -12.75
N GLY A 50 -0.73 12.18 -12.67
CA GLY A 50 -1.83 11.62 -11.90
C GLY A 50 -2.18 10.19 -12.33
N VAL A 51 -2.42 9.31 -11.35
CA VAL A 51 -2.72 7.88 -11.58
C VAL A 51 -3.95 7.47 -10.79
N ILE A 52 -4.81 6.66 -11.43
CA ILE A 52 -5.88 5.92 -10.75
C ILE A 52 -5.43 4.48 -10.60
N TYR A 53 -5.06 4.12 -9.36
CA TYR A 53 -4.78 2.75 -8.99
C TYR A 53 -6.10 2.00 -8.83
N LYS A 54 -6.29 0.98 -9.66
CA LYS A 54 -7.38 0.02 -9.49
C LYS A 54 -6.96 -1.05 -8.51
N ASP A 55 -7.96 -1.72 -7.95
CA ASP A 55 -7.78 -2.97 -7.21
C ASP A 55 -6.97 -2.80 -5.91
N VAL A 56 -7.12 -1.66 -5.24
CA VAL A 56 -6.42 -1.36 -3.97
C VAL A 56 -7.18 -1.98 -2.80
N VAL A 57 -6.50 -2.84 -2.04
CA VAL A 57 -7.13 -3.58 -0.93
C VAL A 57 -7.20 -2.73 0.33
N ILE A 58 -8.37 -2.71 0.98
CA ILE A 58 -8.54 -2.12 2.32
C ILE A 58 -8.16 -3.13 3.40
N ARG A 59 -7.28 -2.72 4.33
CA ARG A 59 -6.84 -3.50 5.50
C ARG A 59 -7.18 -2.77 6.78
N VAL A 60 -8.24 -3.20 7.45
CA VAL A 60 -8.72 -2.57 8.69
C VAL A 60 -8.14 -3.30 9.91
N SER A 61 -7.53 -2.55 10.81
CA SER A 61 -7.04 -3.07 12.09
C SER A 61 -6.97 -1.96 13.14
N SER A 62 -7.26 -2.28 14.40
CA SER A 62 -7.12 -1.33 15.52
C SER A 62 -5.66 -0.95 15.81
N LYS A 63 -4.70 -1.68 15.24
CA LYS A 63 -3.26 -1.41 15.35
C LYS A 63 -2.67 -0.68 14.13
N SER A 64 -3.51 -0.28 13.18
CA SER A 64 -3.09 0.41 11.96
C SER A 64 -3.20 1.93 12.11
N LYS A 65 -2.48 2.65 11.25
CA LYS A 65 -2.67 4.08 11.00
C LYS A 65 -3.14 4.25 9.55
N LEU A 66 -3.99 5.24 9.29
CA LEU A 66 -4.43 5.55 7.93
C LEU A 66 -3.22 5.82 7.02
N ALA A 67 -2.99 4.95 6.05
CA ALA A 67 -1.86 5.05 5.12
C ALA A 67 -2.11 4.24 3.85
N PHE A 68 -1.89 4.83 2.69
CA PHE A 68 -1.87 4.14 1.41
C PHE A 68 -0.44 3.70 1.08
N HIS A 69 -0.20 2.40 1.02
CA HIS A 69 1.11 1.83 0.73
C HIS A 69 1.22 1.48 -0.75
N LEU A 70 2.21 2.10 -1.39
CA LEU A 70 2.70 1.82 -2.74
C LEU A 70 4.15 1.34 -2.64
N ASP A 71 4.58 0.48 -3.56
CA ASP A 71 6.01 0.27 -3.73
C ASP A 71 6.67 1.45 -4.46
N THR A 72 7.99 1.41 -4.60
CA THR A 72 8.76 2.50 -5.22
C THR A 72 8.40 2.72 -6.68
N ASP A 73 8.14 1.66 -7.45
CA ASP A 73 7.83 1.77 -8.88
C ASP A 73 6.42 2.37 -9.07
N GLU A 74 5.46 1.93 -8.25
CA GLU A 74 4.12 2.51 -8.22
C GLU A 74 4.16 3.99 -7.82
N ALA A 75 4.88 4.35 -6.76
CA ALA A 75 5.01 5.73 -6.33
C ALA A 75 5.66 6.62 -7.41
N ASN A 76 6.71 6.13 -8.08
CA ASN A 76 7.37 6.84 -9.16
C ASN A 76 6.45 7.05 -10.37
N ALA A 77 5.63 6.06 -10.73
CA ALA A 77 4.66 6.17 -11.82
C ALA A 77 3.64 7.28 -11.58
N GLY A 78 3.23 7.50 -10.32
CA GLY A 78 2.36 8.59 -9.90
C GLY A 78 3.06 9.90 -9.52
N ASN A 79 4.39 10.00 -9.71
CA ASN A 79 5.25 11.10 -9.23
C ASN A 79 5.03 11.44 -7.73
N VAL A 80 4.78 10.42 -6.90
CA VAL A 80 4.61 10.56 -5.45
C VAL A 80 5.98 10.57 -4.79
N LYS A 81 6.38 11.71 -4.22
CA LYS A 81 7.63 11.85 -3.48
C LYS A 81 7.35 11.99 -1.98
N GLY A 82 7.73 10.99 -1.19
CA GLY A 82 7.51 11.00 0.26
C GLY A 82 6.03 10.86 0.62
N THR A 83 5.51 11.79 1.43
CA THR A 83 4.10 11.78 1.87
C THR A 83 3.25 12.65 0.95
N GLY A 84 2.19 12.07 0.38
CA GLY A 84 1.20 12.77 -0.44
C GLY A 84 -0.23 12.50 0.03
N LEU A 85 -1.18 13.21 -0.59
CA LEU A 85 -2.62 12.94 -0.42
C LEU A 85 -3.13 12.12 -1.61
N ALA A 86 -4.09 11.26 -1.33
CA ALA A 86 -4.79 10.45 -2.33
C ALA A 86 -6.29 10.41 -2.00
N ARG A 87 -7.11 10.14 -3.01
CA ARG A 87 -8.56 10.10 -2.90
C ARG A 87 -9.09 8.72 -3.23
N ILE A 88 -9.91 8.16 -2.35
CA ILE A 88 -10.71 6.97 -2.65
C ILE A 88 -11.87 7.41 -3.55
N LEU A 89 -12.06 6.70 -4.66
CA LEU A 89 -13.12 6.94 -5.65
C LEU A 89 -14.29 5.97 -5.47
#